data_AF-A0A812U3V3-F1
#
_entry.id   AF-A0A812U3V3-F1
#
_cell.length_a   1.000
_cell.length_b   1.000
_cell.length_c   1.000
_cell.angle_alpha   90.00
_cell.angle_beta   90.00
_cell.angle_gamma   90.00
#
_symmetry.space_group_name_H-M   'P 1'
#
loop_
_entity.id
_entity.type
_entity.pdbx_description
1 polymer ?
#
loop_
_entity_poly.entity_id
_entity_poly.type
_entity_poly.pdbx_seq_one_letter_code
_entity_poly.pdbx_strand_id
1 'polypeptide(L)'
;MADKAKAAEAKAKGNVEFQAKNFKEAIKHFTEAIKHDPSDHVFFSNRSACYASLEQYDKALEDGAECVRLKPDWPKGYTRKGLAEFFLKKYDDAAETYKAGLKLAPEDQTLKEGLKKAMDAKYDVPGAGAGAGGGGGGGLQFDPAALTAAAVRNPKIKEYMQDQELMQKVQMLASLPGNMQQQMIMQMMNQDKRVLELFMAMQGIDVSTMSGEDFGDATERPSPAPKKKEEPKKEEAPPEDLRTPEQKEADDWKTKGNELYKKKQFKEALEMYDKAIAVVPDDITYHNNRNAVLIEMGAEHFDEVIKSCKDLIDRRYEINSANPGGASFEKVAKVFQRMASVYEKQNKYDDAIAMYNKALTEDNNRSTRNSLRECERAKEKHEKEAYLDPAKAEEHREKGNEFFKEKKYAEAKAEYDEGLKRNPKDAKMYSNRAAALTKLLAYPDALRDLDECLKLDPSFVKAYSRKGAAHFFMKEYHKSLQAYEQGLKLDPENADLLSASACFSVM
;
A
#
# COMPACT_ATOMS: atom_id res chain seq x y z
N MET A 1 42.23 -2.92 21.14
CA MET A 1 42.52 -3.45 19.79
C MET A 1 41.38 -4.41 19.43
N ALA A 2 40.98 -4.48 18.15
CA ALA A 2 39.93 -5.39 17.72
C ALA A 2 40.35 -6.85 17.94
N ASP A 3 39.49 -7.66 18.56
CA ASP A 3 39.71 -9.10 18.74
C ASP A 3 39.09 -9.84 17.55
N LYS A 4 39.81 -9.84 16.43
CA LYS A 4 39.34 -10.39 15.15
C LYS A 4 39.02 -11.88 15.23
N ALA A 5 39.70 -12.62 16.11
CA ALA A 5 39.44 -14.05 16.30
C ALA A 5 38.06 -14.27 16.93
N LYS A 6 37.75 -13.56 18.02
CA LYS A 6 36.42 -13.62 18.64
C LYS A 6 35.33 -13.07 17.74
N ALA A 7 35.61 -12.00 16.98
CA ALA A 7 34.65 -11.47 16.01
C ALA A 7 34.31 -12.50 14.92
N ALA A 8 35.31 -13.21 14.39
CA ALA A 8 35.11 -14.27 13.40
C ALA A 8 34.34 -15.47 13.96
N GLU A 9 34.61 -15.88 15.20
CA GLU A 9 33.88 -16.95 15.88
C GLU A 9 32.40 -16.56 16.08
N ALA A 10 32.13 -15.35 16.56
CA ALA A 10 30.78 -14.83 16.73
C ALA A 10 30.04 -14.73 15.38
N LYS A 11 30.71 -14.27 14.32
CA LYS A 11 30.15 -14.27 12.96
C LYS A 11 29.79 -15.68 12.49
N ALA A 12 30.64 -16.68 12.74
CA ALA A 12 30.37 -18.06 12.34
C ALA A 12 29.11 -18.60 13.02
N LYS A 13 28.97 -18.37 14.34
CA LYS A 13 27.74 -18.72 15.09
C LYS A 13 26.51 -17.99 14.53
N GLY A 14 26.64 -16.70 14.25
CA GLY A 14 25.55 -15.90 13.66
C GLY A 14 25.12 -16.43 12.28
N ASN A 15 26.07 -16.87 11.45
CA ASN A 15 25.76 -17.47 10.15
C ASN A 15 25.01 -18.81 10.27
N VAL A 16 25.37 -19.64 11.26
CA VAL A 16 24.65 -20.90 11.54
C VAL A 16 23.20 -20.62 11.89
N GLU A 17 22.95 -19.70 12.83
CA GLU A 17 21.59 -19.31 13.22
C GLU A 17 20.82 -18.64 12.08
N PHE A 18 21.51 -17.86 11.24
CA PHE A 18 20.91 -17.25 10.05
C PHE A 18 20.40 -18.30 9.06
N GLN A 19 21.19 -19.35 8.80
CA GLN A 19 20.78 -20.46 7.94
C GLN A 19 19.63 -21.29 8.55
N ALA A 20 19.61 -21.41 9.88
CA ALA A 20 18.51 -22.01 10.62
C ALA A 20 17.24 -21.12 10.68
N LYS A 21 17.28 -19.91 10.09
CA LYS A 21 16.21 -18.89 10.15
C LYS A 21 15.90 -18.38 11.58
N ASN A 22 16.81 -18.61 12.52
CA ASN A 22 16.75 -18.11 13.89
C ASN A 22 17.28 -16.67 13.98
N PHE A 23 16.61 -15.74 13.30
CA PHE A 23 17.14 -14.39 13.10
C PHE A 23 17.41 -13.62 14.41
N LYS A 24 16.64 -13.87 15.48
CA LYS A 24 16.86 -13.24 16.80
C LYS A 24 18.18 -13.66 17.44
N GLU A 25 18.54 -14.94 17.37
CA GLU A 25 19.83 -15.43 17.90
C GLU A 25 20.99 -15.03 16.99
N ALA A 26 20.78 -15.05 15.67
CA ALA A 26 21.76 -14.54 14.71
C ALA A 26 22.13 -13.08 14.99
N ILE A 27 21.15 -12.23 15.32
CA ILE A 27 21.38 -10.82 15.71
C ILE A 27 22.26 -10.71 16.95
N LYS A 28 22.06 -11.55 17.98
CA LYS A 28 22.90 -11.53 19.19
C LYS A 28 24.36 -11.84 18.83
N HIS A 29 24.59 -12.85 18.01
CA HIS A 29 25.93 -13.23 17.58
C HIS A 29 26.59 -12.19 16.68
N PHE A 30 25.88 -11.58 15.72
CA PHE A 30 26.44 -10.47 14.94
C PHE A 30 26.68 -9.22 15.77
N THR A 31 25.85 -8.96 16.78
CA THR A 31 26.09 -7.87 17.75
C THR A 31 27.34 -8.12 18.57
N GLU A 32 27.59 -9.37 18.98
CA GLU A 32 28.83 -9.74 19.65
C GLU A 32 30.05 -9.60 18.73
N ALA A 33 29.93 -9.98 17.45
CA ALA A 33 30.99 -9.78 16.46
C ALA A 33 31.35 -8.29 16.32
N ILE A 34 30.34 -7.41 16.27
CA ILE A 34 30.53 -5.94 16.19
C ILE A 34 31.21 -5.39 17.45
N LYS A 35 30.92 -5.91 18.65
CA LYS A 35 31.62 -5.49 19.88
C LYS A 35 33.11 -5.79 19.82
N HIS A 36 33.49 -6.91 19.21
CA HIS A 36 34.89 -7.33 19.12
C HIS A 36 35.65 -6.68 17.96
N ASP A 37 34.98 -6.42 16.84
CA ASP A 37 35.54 -5.67 15.71
C ASP A 37 34.43 -4.81 15.03
N PRO A 38 34.26 -3.54 15.45
CA PRO A 38 33.24 -2.65 14.90
C PRO A 38 33.62 -2.06 13.54
N SER A 39 34.80 -2.38 13.01
CA SER A 39 35.26 -1.85 11.71
C SER A 39 34.86 -2.74 10.53
N ASP A 40 34.42 -3.98 10.77
CA ASP A 40 34.02 -4.90 9.72
C ASP A 40 32.54 -4.70 9.32
N HIS A 41 32.37 -3.98 8.21
CA HIS A 41 31.09 -3.76 7.52
C HIS A 41 30.28 -5.05 7.24
N VAL A 42 30.91 -6.24 7.17
CA VAL A 42 30.20 -7.50 6.91
C VAL A 42 29.25 -7.87 8.07
N PHE A 43 29.61 -7.56 9.31
CA PHE A 43 28.76 -7.88 10.46
C PHE A 43 27.48 -7.06 10.46
N PHE A 44 27.60 -5.77 10.16
CA PHE A 44 26.45 -4.87 9.97
C PHE A 44 25.58 -5.35 8.80
N SER A 45 26.17 -5.78 7.68
CA SER A 45 25.39 -6.28 6.53
C SER A 45 24.60 -7.55 6.88
N ASN A 46 25.19 -8.44 7.67
CA ASN A 46 24.53 -9.66 8.10
C ASN A 46 23.44 -9.39 9.14
N ARG A 47 23.68 -8.48 10.09
CA ARG A 47 22.69 -8.08 11.09
C ARG A 47 21.54 -7.29 10.48
N SER A 48 21.83 -6.39 9.51
CA SER A 48 20.82 -5.72 8.68
C SER A 48 19.91 -6.72 7.97
N ALA A 49 20.47 -7.79 7.40
CA ALA A 49 19.68 -8.85 6.77
C ALA A 49 18.74 -9.53 7.76
N CYS A 50 19.20 -9.82 8.98
CA CYS A 50 18.36 -10.41 10.03
C CYS A 50 17.23 -9.46 10.45
N TYR A 51 17.53 -8.17 10.63
CA TYR A 51 16.51 -7.16 10.95
C TYR A 51 15.48 -7.03 9.84
N ALA A 52 15.89 -7.03 8.57
CA ALA A 52 14.99 -7.02 7.43
C ALA A 52 14.10 -8.28 7.37
N SER A 53 14.63 -9.46 7.69
CA SER A 53 13.85 -10.71 7.81
C SER A 53 12.85 -10.70 8.95
N LEU A 54 13.03 -9.85 9.95
CA LEU A 54 12.10 -9.64 11.08
C LEU A 54 11.20 -8.40 10.88
N GLU A 55 11.17 -7.82 9.68
CA GLU A 55 10.43 -6.58 9.35
C GLU A 55 10.83 -5.37 10.22
N GLN A 56 12.01 -5.39 10.86
CA GLN A 56 12.55 -4.28 11.66
C GLN A 56 13.37 -3.34 10.76
N TYR A 57 12.69 -2.67 9.83
CA TYR A 57 13.35 -1.93 8.76
C TYR A 57 14.13 -0.68 9.24
N ASP A 58 13.74 -0.05 10.34
CA ASP A 58 14.49 1.07 10.93
C ASP A 58 15.91 0.63 11.36
N LYS A 59 16.02 -0.49 12.09
CA LYS A 59 17.31 -1.06 12.49
C LYS A 59 18.09 -1.62 11.31
N ALA A 60 17.39 -2.19 10.32
CA ALA A 60 18.02 -2.66 9.09
C ALA A 60 18.64 -1.48 8.30
N LEU A 61 18.00 -0.31 8.33
CA LEU A 61 18.49 0.93 7.72
C LEU A 61 19.72 1.46 8.46
N GLU A 62 19.70 1.49 9.79
CA GLU A 62 20.87 1.88 10.59
C GLU A 62 22.10 1.04 10.23
N ASP A 63 21.97 -0.29 10.26
CA ASP A 63 23.07 -1.20 9.91
C ASP A 63 23.46 -1.10 8.42
N GLY A 64 22.49 -0.89 7.53
CA GLY A 64 22.75 -0.69 6.10
C GLY A 64 23.52 0.59 5.81
N ALA A 65 23.17 1.69 6.49
CA ALA A 65 23.89 2.96 6.40
C ALA A 65 25.31 2.83 6.96
N GLU A 66 25.48 2.09 8.07
CA GLU A 66 26.80 1.83 8.66
C GLU A 66 27.68 0.99 7.74
N CYS A 67 27.13 0.02 7.00
CA CYS A 67 27.87 -0.71 5.95
C CYS A 67 28.44 0.24 4.91
N VAL A 68 27.62 1.16 4.39
CA VAL A 68 28.03 2.14 3.37
C VAL A 68 29.05 3.12 3.95
N ARG A 69 28.91 3.51 5.22
CA ARG A 69 29.86 4.40 5.91
C ARG A 69 31.24 3.76 6.09
N LEU A 70 31.27 2.50 6.54
CA LEU A 70 32.51 1.74 6.77
C LEU A 70 33.19 1.33 5.46
N LYS A 71 32.39 0.99 4.43
CA LYS A 71 32.91 0.57 3.14
C LYS A 71 32.08 1.12 1.97
N PRO A 72 32.34 2.37 1.54
CA PRO A 72 31.60 3.03 0.47
C PRO A 72 31.80 2.42 -0.92
N ASP A 73 32.85 1.64 -1.14
CA ASP A 73 33.16 0.98 -2.42
C ASP A 73 32.53 -0.43 -2.53
N TRP A 74 31.65 -0.81 -1.59
CA TRP A 74 31.04 -2.14 -1.56
C TRP A 74 29.55 -2.13 -1.92
N PRO A 75 29.18 -2.58 -3.13
CA PRO A 75 27.80 -2.50 -3.65
C PRO A 75 26.74 -3.14 -2.75
N LYS A 76 27.07 -4.23 -2.05
CA LYS A 76 26.13 -4.95 -1.18
C LYS A 76 25.63 -4.10 -0.01
N GLY A 77 26.42 -3.12 0.46
CA GLY A 77 25.99 -2.17 1.48
C GLY A 77 24.81 -1.31 0.99
N TYR A 78 24.88 -0.84 -0.26
CA TYR A 78 23.79 -0.10 -0.91
C TYR A 78 22.56 -0.97 -1.12
N THR A 79 22.72 -2.26 -1.42
CA THR A 79 21.59 -3.20 -1.47
C THR A 79 20.87 -3.31 -0.12
N ARG A 80 21.62 -3.40 0.99
CA ARG A 80 21.04 -3.46 2.35
C ARG A 80 20.31 -2.17 2.73
N LYS A 81 20.97 -1.04 2.53
CA LYS A 81 20.43 0.29 2.83
C LYS A 81 19.17 0.59 1.99
N GLY A 82 19.25 0.39 0.67
CA GLY A 82 18.14 0.66 -0.25
C GLY A 82 16.94 -0.25 0.00
N LEU A 83 17.15 -1.51 0.42
CA LEU A 83 16.07 -2.42 0.78
C LEU A 83 15.31 -1.93 2.02
N ALA A 84 16.03 -1.46 3.03
CA ALA A 84 15.43 -0.93 4.25
C ALA A 84 14.67 0.37 3.97
N GLU A 85 15.23 1.30 3.19
CA GLU A 85 14.56 2.54 2.75
C GLU A 85 13.27 2.24 1.97
N PHE A 86 13.31 1.25 1.07
CA PHE A 86 12.16 0.82 0.28
C PHE A 86 11.00 0.34 1.16
N PHE A 87 11.27 -0.53 2.14
CA PHE A 87 10.22 -1.02 3.04
C PHE A 87 9.74 0.02 4.07
N LEU A 88 10.57 1.02 4.36
CA LEU A 88 10.16 2.23 5.10
C LEU A 88 9.40 3.24 4.22
N LYS A 89 9.12 2.91 2.96
CA LYS A 89 8.43 3.76 1.97
C LYS A 89 9.15 5.07 1.65
N LYS A 90 10.46 5.13 1.91
CA LYS A 90 11.33 6.22 1.51
C LYS A 90 11.81 5.96 0.08
N TYR A 91 10.87 5.97 -0.87
CA TYR A 91 11.13 5.50 -2.24
C TYR A 91 12.16 6.36 -2.99
N ASP A 92 12.15 7.67 -2.74
CA ASP A 92 13.16 8.59 -3.29
C ASP A 92 14.56 8.27 -2.76
N ASP A 93 14.69 8.13 -1.44
CA ASP A 93 15.97 7.77 -0.81
C ASP A 93 16.48 6.41 -1.29
N ALA A 94 15.58 5.42 -1.37
CA ALA A 94 15.89 4.08 -1.87
C ALA A 94 16.40 4.13 -3.32
N ALA A 95 15.72 4.89 -4.19
CA ALA A 95 16.13 5.05 -5.59
C ALA A 95 17.52 5.70 -5.70
N GLU A 96 17.80 6.75 -4.92
CA GLU A 96 19.13 7.37 -4.90
C GLU A 96 20.21 6.43 -4.34
N THR A 97 19.91 5.67 -3.29
CA THR A 97 20.81 4.66 -2.74
C THR A 97 21.12 3.55 -3.75
N TYR A 98 20.12 3.04 -4.48
CA TYR A 98 20.35 2.03 -5.52
C TYR A 98 21.14 2.59 -6.70
N LYS A 99 20.86 3.82 -7.15
CA LYS A 99 21.65 4.50 -8.18
C LYS A 99 23.11 4.67 -7.74
N ALA A 100 23.35 5.03 -6.48
CA ALA A 100 24.70 5.15 -5.94
C ALA A 100 25.43 3.80 -5.96
N GLY A 101 24.76 2.70 -5.59
CA GLY A 101 25.31 1.35 -5.71
C GLY A 101 25.61 0.95 -7.17
N LEU A 102 24.72 1.29 -8.11
CA LEU A 102 24.88 0.99 -9.55
C LEU A 102 26.04 1.75 -10.19
N LYS A 103 26.45 2.91 -9.65
CA LYS A 103 27.69 3.58 -10.08
C LYS A 103 28.93 2.72 -9.81
N LEU A 104 28.89 1.87 -8.77
CA LEU A 104 29.99 0.98 -8.38
C LEU A 104 29.91 -0.39 -9.08
N ALA A 105 28.68 -0.91 -9.25
CA ALA A 105 28.43 -2.17 -9.94
C ALA A 105 27.27 -2.02 -10.94
N PRO A 106 27.53 -1.51 -12.15
CA PRO A 106 26.49 -1.23 -13.14
C PRO A 106 25.69 -2.45 -13.57
N GLU A 107 26.28 -3.65 -13.49
CA GLU A 107 25.65 -4.92 -13.89
C GLU A 107 25.01 -5.70 -12.73
N ASP A 108 24.96 -5.14 -11.52
CA ASP A 108 24.33 -5.83 -10.39
C ASP A 108 22.80 -5.87 -10.54
N GLN A 109 22.29 -7.07 -10.82
CA GLN A 109 20.87 -7.30 -11.04
C GLN A 109 20.00 -6.98 -9.81
N THR A 110 20.51 -7.19 -8.60
CA THR A 110 19.77 -6.91 -7.36
C THR A 110 19.57 -5.41 -7.18
N LEU A 111 20.60 -4.62 -7.49
CA LEU A 111 20.52 -3.15 -7.47
C LEU A 111 19.62 -2.61 -8.60
N LYS A 112 19.69 -3.18 -9.81
CA LYS A 112 18.79 -2.82 -10.93
C LYS A 112 17.32 -3.08 -10.57
N GLU A 113 17.03 -4.26 -10.02
CA GLU A 113 15.67 -4.64 -9.57
C GLU A 113 15.20 -3.77 -8.40
N GLY A 114 16.07 -3.49 -7.43
CA GLY A 114 15.78 -2.59 -6.32
C GLY A 114 15.41 -1.19 -6.79
N LEU A 115 16.21 -0.63 -7.70
CA LEU A 115 15.95 0.68 -8.31
C LEU A 115 14.61 0.69 -9.05
N LYS A 116 14.35 -0.34 -9.87
CA LYS A 116 13.09 -0.48 -10.60
C LYS A 116 11.90 -0.51 -9.63
N LYS A 117 11.94 -1.34 -8.59
CA LYS A 117 10.89 -1.43 -7.57
C LYS A 117 10.66 -0.10 -6.86
N ALA A 118 11.73 0.61 -6.49
CA ALA A 118 11.63 1.91 -5.83
C ALA A 118 11.00 2.98 -6.75
N MET A 119 11.36 2.99 -8.04
CA MET A 119 10.77 3.88 -9.03
C MET A 119 9.31 3.53 -9.32
N ASP A 120 8.98 2.26 -9.54
CA ASP A 120 7.62 1.81 -9.81
C ASP A 120 6.69 2.16 -8.64
N ALA A 121 7.12 1.93 -7.40
CA ALA A 121 6.36 2.27 -6.19
C ALA A 121 6.16 3.78 -5.97
N LYS A 122 7.05 4.63 -6.54
CA LYS A 122 6.92 6.09 -6.50
C LYS A 122 5.81 6.61 -7.40
N TYR A 123 5.55 5.94 -8.52
CA TYR A 123 4.53 6.34 -9.51
C TYR A 123 3.19 5.60 -9.34
N ASP A 124 3.10 4.70 -8.36
CA ASP A 124 1.86 4.01 -8.00
C ASP A 124 0.96 4.95 -7.18
N VAL A 125 0.18 5.78 -7.89
CA VAL A 125 -0.91 6.57 -7.32
C VAL A 125 -2.03 5.60 -6.93
N PRO A 126 -2.52 5.60 -5.68
CA PRO A 126 -3.54 4.67 -5.23
C PRO A 126 -4.87 4.90 -5.96
N GLY A 127 -5.18 4.00 -6.91
CA GLY A 127 -6.39 4.06 -7.73
C GLY A 127 -6.57 2.92 -8.75
N ALA A 128 -5.58 2.06 -8.97
CA ALA A 128 -5.72 0.85 -9.77
C ALA A 128 -5.50 -0.39 -8.87
N GLY A 129 -6.34 -1.40 -9.04
CA GLY A 129 -6.65 -2.41 -8.04
C GLY A 129 -5.46 -3.24 -7.55
N ALA A 130 -5.35 -3.35 -6.24
CA ALA A 130 -4.50 -4.33 -5.59
C ALA A 130 -5.14 -5.73 -5.68
N GLY A 131 -4.77 -6.48 -6.72
CA GLY A 131 -4.92 -7.93 -6.76
C GLY A 131 -3.88 -8.56 -5.83
N ALA A 132 -4.35 -9.37 -4.89
CA ALA A 132 -3.52 -10.11 -3.94
C ALA A 132 -2.61 -11.15 -4.62
N GLY A 133 -1.43 -11.41 -4.04
CA GLY A 133 -0.66 -12.62 -4.35
C GLY A 133 0.74 -12.63 -3.78
N GLY A 134 0.95 -13.38 -2.69
CA GLY A 134 2.27 -13.91 -2.38
C GLY A 134 2.59 -15.07 -3.32
N GLY A 135 3.86 -15.18 -3.73
CA GLY A 135 4.43 -16.33 -4.44
C GLY A 135 4.49 -16.17 -5.96
N GLY A 136 5.71 -16.07 -6.51
CA GLY A 136 5.97 -16.29 -7.95
C GLY A 136 5.77 -15.09 -8.86
N GLY A 137 6.51 -13.99 -8.65
CA GLY A 137 6.56 -12.86 -9.58
C GLY A 137 7.51 -13.09 -10.76
N GLY A 138 7.27 -14.11 -11.58
CA GLY A 138 7.77 -14.10 -12.95
C GLY A 138 6.78 -13.30 -13.78
N GLY A 139 7.18 -12.14 -14.29
CA GLY A 139 6.36 -11.44 -15.29
C GLY A 139 6.05 -12.39 -16.45
N LEU A 140 4.90 -12.24 -17.10
CA LEU A 140 4.59 -12.95 -18.36
C LEU A 140 5.54 -12.44 -19.45
N GLN A 141 6.78 -12.90 -19.40
CA GLN A 141 7.80 -12.62 -20.39
C GLN A 141 7.87 -13.82 -21.33
N PHE A 142 7.95 -13.53 -22.63
CA PHE A 142 8.18 -14.55 -23.62
C PHE A 142 9.66 -14.96 -23.58
N ASP A 143 9.94 -16.24 -23.30
CA ASP A 143 11.29 -16.81 -23.33
C ASP A 143 11.39 -17.88 -24.44
N PRO A 144 12.15 -17.59 -25.52
CA PRO A 144 12.36 -18.55 -26.62
C PRO A 144 12.96 -19.89 -26.17
N ALA A 145 13.79 -19.91 -25.11
CA ALA A 145 14.38 -21.13 -24.58
C ALA A 145 13.33 -21.98 -23.85
N ALA A 146 12.46 -21.35 -23.07
CA ALA A 146 11.35 -22.01 -22.39
C ALA A 146 10.34 -22.62 -23.38
N LEU A 147 10.06 -21.96 -24.50
CA LEU A 147 9.18 -22.49 -25.54
C LEU A 147 9.76 -23.76 -26.18
N THR A 148 11.06 -23.73 -26.51
CA THR A 148 11.74 -24.88 -27.10
C THR A 148 11.73 -26.06 -26.13
N ALA A 149 11.97 -25.82 -24.84
CA ALA A 149 11.91 -26.84 -23.79
C ALA A 149 10.47 -27.36 -23.55
N ALA A 150 9.44 -26.53 -23.75
CA ALA A 150 8.05 -26.95 -23.68
C ALA A 150 7.66 -27.87 -24.85
N ALA A 151 8.11 -27.57 -26.06
CA ALA A 151 7.82 -28.37 -27.26
C ALA A 151 8.45 -29.77 -27.23
N VAL A 152 9.58 -29.94 -26.54
CA VAL A 152 10.18 -31.26 -26.31
C VAL A 152 9.30 -32.13 -25.42
N ARG A 153 8.58 -31.51 -24.47
CA ARG A 153 7.79 -32.20 -23.44
C ARG A 153 6.31 -32.33 -23.79
N ASN A 154 5.80 -31.51 -24.71
CA ASN A 154 4.39 -31.46 -25.06
C ASN A 154 4.16 -31.54 -26.59
N PRO A 155 3.55 -32.62 -27.10
CA PRO A 155 3.30 -32.81 -28.53
C PRO A 155 2.41 -31.72 -29.16
N LYS A 156 1.44 -31.18 -28.41
CA LYS A 156 0.52 -30.12 -28.86
C LYS A 156 1.25 -28.79 -29.09
N ILE A 157 2.23 -28.46 -28.24
CA ILE A 157 3.11 -27.30 -28.44
C ILE A 157 4.05 -27.48 -29.64
N LYS A 158 4.52 -28.72 -29.87
CA LYS A 158 5.33 -29.05 -31.06
C LYS A 158 4.55 -28.85 -32.37
N GLU A 159 3.24 -29.07 -32.36
CA GLU A 159 2.35 -28.75 -33.49
C GLU A 159 2.15 -27.23 -33.64
N TYR A 160 1.95 -26.50 -32.54
CA TYR A 160 1.81 -25.03 -32.55
C TYR A 160 3.06 -24.31 -33.06
N MET A 161 4.25 -24.87 -32.85
CA MET A 161 5.49 -24.34 -33.42
C MET A 161 5.58 -24.46 -34.95
N GLN A 162 4.73 -25.28 -35.58
CA GLN A 162 4.65 -25.40 -37.04
C GLN A 162 3.64 -24.41 -37.66
N ASP A 163 2.80 -23.78 -36.83
CA ASP A 163 1.86 -22.74 -37.26
C ASP A 163 2.61 -21.41 -37.47
N GLN A 164 2.77 -21.02 -38.73
CA GLN A 164 3.50 -19.80 -39.10
C GLN A 164 2.82 -18.52 -38.61
N GLU A 165 1.49 -18.48 -38.52
CA GLU A 165 0.76 -17.29 -38.09
C GLU A 165 0.92 -17.07 -36.57
N LEU A 166 0.82 -18.15 -35.80
CA LEU A 166 1.04 -18.12 -34.35
C LEU A 166 2.50 -17.76 -34.02
N MET A 167 3.46 -18.34 -34.73
CA MET A 167 4.88 -18.06 -34.50
C MET A 167 5.28 -16.64 -34.90
N GLN A 168 4.65 -16.03 -35.90
CA GLN A 168 4.84 -14.60 -36.20
C GLN A 168 4.34 -13.69 -35.08
N LYS A 169 3.16 -13.99 -34.49
CA LYS A 169 2.62 -13.25 -33.33
C LYS A 169 3.56 -13.37 -32.13
N VAL A 170 4.06 -14.57 -31.87
CA VAL A 170 5.02 -14.85 -30.80
C VAL A 170 6.35 -14.09 -31.01
N GLN A 171 6.88 -14.06 -32.23
CA GLN A 171 8.09 -13.32 -32.56
C GLN A 171 7.90 -11.80 -32.38
N MET A 172 6.73 -11.27 -32.73
CA MET A 172 6.37 -9.88 -32.49
C MET A 172 6.29 -9.56 -30.99
N LEU A 173 5.73 -10.45 -30.18
CA LEU A 173 5.70 -10.28 -28.73
C LEU A 173 7.11 -10.29 -28.13
N ALA A 174 8.01 -11.14 -28.64
CA ALA A 174 9.39 -11.22 -28.18
C ALA A 174 10.21 -9.93 -28.42
N SER A 175 9.81 -9.09 -29.37
CA SER A 175 10.50 -7.83 -29.69
C SER A 175 9.97 -6.60 -28.94
N LEU A 176 8.90 -6.74 -28.14
CA LEU A 176 8.28 -5.64 -27.41
C LEU A 176 8.94 -5.40 -26.03
N PRO A 177 8.99 -4.14 -25.55
CA PRO A 177 9.43 -3.83 -24.19
C PRO A 177 8.54 -4.49 -23.14
N GLY A 178 9.10 -5.02 -22.05
CA GLY A 178 8.44 -5.92 -21.09
C GLY A 178 7.03 -5.52 -20.61
N ASN A 179 6.74 -4.23 -20.38
CA ASN A 179 5.40 -3.79 -19.96
C ASN A 179 4.39 -3.82 -21.12
N MET A 180 4.81 -3.45 -22.33
CA MET A 180 3.99 -3.51 -23.55
C MET A 180 3.83 -4.96 -24.03
N GLN A 181 4.89 -5.77 -23.89
CA GLN A 181 4.87 -7.21 -24.10
C GLN A 181 3.84 -7.87 -23.18
N GLN A 182 3.84 -7.56 -21.88
CA GLN A 182 2.91 -8.13 -20.91
C GLN A 182 1.45 -7.74 -21.19
N GLN A 183 1.18 -6.48 -21.53
CA GLN A 183 -0.17 -6.04 -21.93
C GLN A 183 -0.65 -6.74 -23.20
N MET A 184 0.21 -6.87 -24.20
CA MET A 184 -0.15 -7.48 -25.47
C MET A 184 -0.30 -9.00 -25.38
N ILE A 185 0.49 -9.66 -24.51
CA ILE A 185 0.30 -11.07 -24.16
C ILE A 185 -1.08 -11.27 -23.51
N MET A 186 -1.44 -10.47 -22.52
CA MET A 186 -2.75 -10.58 -21.85
C MET A 186 -3.91 -10.33 -22.82
N GLN A 187 -3.76 -9.38 -23.74
CA GLN A 187 -4.76 -9.12 -24.78
C GLN A 187 -4.88 -10.30 -25.77
N MET A 188 -3.76 -10.88 -26.18
CA MET A 188 -3.73 -12.01 -27.11
C MET A 188 -4.22 -13.31 -26.45
N MET A 189 -3.95 -13.54 -25.18
CA MET A 189 -4.49 -14.69 -24.42
C MET A 189 -6.01 -14.70 -24.41
N ASN A 190 -6.65 -13.53 -24.36
CA ASN A 190 -8.11 -13.40 -24.43
C ASN A 190 -8.67 -13.61 -25.84
N GLN A 191 -7.84 -13.51 -26.88
CA GLN A 191 -8.28 -13.61 -28.29
C GLN A 191 -7.93 -14.95 -28.94
N ASP A 192 -6.83 -15.57 -28.54
CA ASP A 192 -6.32 -16.81 -29.11
C ASP A 192 -5.86 -17.76 -27.99
N LYS A 193 -6.69 -18.79 -27.73
CA LYS A 193 -6.43 -19.79 -26.70
C LYS A 193 -5.08 -20.50 -26.88
N ARG A 194 -4.57 -20.59 -28.12
CA ARG A 194 -3.27 -21.22 -28.41
C ARG A 194 -2.13 -20.44 -27.78
N VAL A 195 -2.25 -19.12 -27.65
CA VAL A 195 -1.25 -18.27 -26.98
C VAL A 195 -1.23 -18.57 -25.49
N LEU A 196 -2.39 -18.71 -24.85
CA LEU A 196 -2.50 -19.08 -23.44
C LEU A 196 -1.86 -20.44 -23.14
N GLU A 197 -2.19 -21.45 -23.95
CA GLU A 197 -1.63 -22.80 -23.81
C GLU A 197 -0.11 -22.83 -24.01
N LEU A 198 0.40 -22.03 -24.95
CA LEU A 198 1.83 -21.89 -25.22
C LEU A 198 2.59 -21.28 -24.03
N PHE A 199 2.01 -20.26 -23.38
CA PHE A 199 2.57 -19.66 -22.16
C PHE A 199 2.47 -20.57 -20.94
N MET A 200 1.38 -21.30 -20.76
CA MET A 200 1.24 -22.31 -19.71
C MET A 200 2.30 -23.40 -19.86
N ALA A 201 2.52 -23.89 -21.08
CA ALA A 201 3.54 -24.89 -21.37
C ALA A 201 4.97 -24.38 -21.13
N MET A 202 5.27 -23.11 -21.42
CA MET A 202 6.55 -22.48 -21.07
C MET A 202 6.80 -22.44 -19.57
N GLN A 203 5.74 -22.33 -18.76
CA GLN A 203 5.83 -22.40 -17.29
C GLN A 203 5.86 -23.85 -16.76
N GLY A 204 5.94 -24.85 -17.64
CA GLY A 204 6.01 -26.25 -17.28
C GLY A 204 4.66 -26.91 -16.98
N ILE A 205 3.55 -26.25 -17.33
CA ILE A 205 2.22 -26.82 -17.21
C ILE A 205 1.94 -27.70 -18.44
N ASP A 206 1.55 -28.95 -18.23
CA ASP A 206 1.19 -29.83 -19.34
C ASP A 206 -0.21 -29.47 -19.87
N VAL A 207 -0.25 -28.97 -21.11
CA VAL A 207 -1.48 -28.55 -21.79
C VAL A 207 -2.04 -29.62 -22.74
N SER A 208 -1.42 -30.81 -22.80
CA SER A 208 -1.83 -31.90 -23.68
C SER A 208 -3.21 -32.47 -23.31
N THR A 209 -3.61 -32.34 -22.06
CA THR A 209 -4.89 -32.83 -21.53
C THR A 209 -5.99 -31.76 -21.48
N MET A 210 -5.70 -30.51 -21.88
CA MET A 210 -6.66 -29.41 -21.82
C MET A 210 -7.58 -29.42 -23.05
N SER A 211 -8.89 -29.53 -22.82
CA SER A 211 -9.91 -29.55 -23.88
C SER A 211 -10.57 -28.18 -24.06
N GLY A 212 -11.35 -28.02 -25.14
CA GLY A 212 -12.08 -26.79 -25.47
C GLY A 212 -13.01 -26.27 -24.36
N GLU A 213 -13.46 -27.15 -23.47
CA GLU A 213 -14.57 -26.94 -22.54
C GLU A 213 -14.14 -26.52 -21.13
N ASP A 214 -12.84 -26.59 -20.79
CA ASP A 214 -12.33 -26.31 -19.44
C ASP A 214 -12.37 -24.82 -19.00
N PHE A 215 -12.89 -23.92 -19.85
CA PHE A 215 -12.89 -22.47 -19.60
C PHE A 215 -14.28 -21.83 -19.87
N GLY A 216 -15.33 -22.39 -19.28
CA GLY A 216 -16.70 -21.85 -19.29
C GLY A 216 -17.19 -21.40 -17.90
N ASP A 217 -17.68 -20.16 -17.85
CA ASP A 217 -18.46 -19.43 -16.83
C ASP A 217 -18.01 -19.39 -15.35
N ALA A 218 -18.05 -18.18 -14.80
CA ALA A 218 -17.56 -17.81 -13.48
C ALA A 218 -18.58 -18.10 -12.38
N THR A 219 -18.92 -19.36 -12.14
CA THR A 219 -19.62 -19.78 -10.92
C THR A 219 -19.18 -21.19 -10.54
N GLU A 220 -18.83 -21.35 -9.27
CA GLU A 220 -18.38 -22.58 -8.60
C GLU A 220 -16.89 -22.92 -8.74
N ARG A 221 -16.16 -22.75 -7.64
CA ARG A 221 -14.83 -23.36 -7.45
C ARG A 221 -15.02 -24.75 -6.84
N PRO A 222 -14.62 -25.84 -7.50
CA PRO A 222 -14.33 -27.10 -6.82
C PRO A 222 -12.97 -26.97 -6.10
N SER A 223 -12.91 -27.50 -4.88
CA SER A 223 -11.65 -27.64 -4.14
C SER A 223 -10.72 -28.65 -4.84
N PRO A 224 -9.38 -28.49 -4.73
CA PRO A 224 -8.44 -29.33 -5.46
C PRO A 224 -8.23 -30.70 -4.78
N ALA A 225 -8.05 -31.74 -5.61
CA ALA A 225 -7.47 -33.02 -5.23
C ALA A 225 -6.52 -33.50 -6.35
N PRO A 226 -5.63 -34.49 -6.12
CA PRO A 226 -4.54 -34.51 -5.15
C PRO A 226 -3.16 -34.69 -5.85
N LYS A 227 -2.07 -34.27 -5.21
CA LYS A 227 -0.69 -34.49 -5.70
C LYS A 227 -0.29 -35.97 -5.61
N LYS A 228 0.41 -36.49 -6.64
CA LYS A 228 0.94 -37.88 -6.70
C LYS A 228 2.20 -38.06 -5.85
N LYS A 229 2.05 -38.95 -4.85
CA LYS A 229 2.96 -39.94 -4.23
C LYS A 229 4.47 -39.66 -4.20
N GLU A 230 4.90 -39.12 -3.06
CA GLU A 230 6.14 -39.58 -2.40
C GLU A 230 5.89 -40.98 -1.78
N GLU A 231 6.93 -41.78 -1.61
CA GLU A 231 6.90 -43.12 -1.01
C GLU A 231 6.16 -43.14 0.34
N PRO A 232 5.47 -44.25 0.70
CA PRO A 232 4.50 -44.26 1.77
C PRO A 232 5.17 -44.03 3.14
N LYS A 233 5.15 -42.79 3.61
CA LYS A 233 5.00 -42.53 5.04
C LYS A 233 3.67 -43.16 5.43
N LYS A 234 3.68 -43.99 6.48
CA LYS A 234 2.45 -44.50 7.12
C LYS A 234 1.47 -43.32 7.21
N GLU A 235 0.29 -43.47 6.59
CA GLU A 235 -0.83 -42.57 6.85
C GLU A 235 -1.09 -42.62 8.35
N GLU A 236 -0.60 -41.61 9.06
CA GLU A 236 -1.14 -41.29 10.37
C GLU A 236 -2.62 -40.98 10.14
N ALA A 237 -3.49 -41.63 10.91
CA ALA A 237 -4.92 -41.38 10.89
C ALA A 237 -5.16 -39.85 10.91
N PRO A 238 -6.21 -39.34 10.23
CA PRO A 238 -6.57 -37.93 10.34
C PRO A 238 -6.57 -37.55 11.82
N PRO A 239 -5.92 -36.43 12.21
CA PRO A 239 -5.76 -36.08 13.61
C PRO A 239 -7.12 -36.19 14.29
N GLU A 240 -7.17 -37.00 15.34
CA GLU A 240 -8.40 -37.35 16.03
C GLU A 240 -9.11 -36.04 16.40
N ASP A 241 -10.42 -35.94 16.13
CA ASP A 241 -11.17 -34.73 16.44
C ASP A 241 -11.35 -34.63 17.95
N LEU A 242 -10.39 -33.95 18.60
CA LEU A 242 -10.27 -33.79 20.05
C LEU A 242 -11.39 -32.94 20.67
N ARG A 243 -12.36 -32.46 19.88
CA ARG A 243 -13.49 -31.67 20.38
C ARG A 243 -14.49 -32.52 21.15
N THR A 244 -15.00 -31.98 22.26
CA THR A 244 -16.06 -32.61 23.06
C THR A 244 -17.39 -32.65 22.29
N PRO A 245 -18.35 -33.54 22.63
CA PRO A 245 -19.68 -33.53 22.04
C PRO A 245 -20.38 -32.17 22.12
N GLU A 246 -20.21 -31.45 23.23
CA GLU A 246 -20.80 -30.14 23.46
C GLU A 246 -20.16 -29.07 22.55
N GLN A 247 -18.84 -29.13 22.33
CA GLN A 247 -18.15 -28.25 21.39
C GLN A 247 -18.59 -28.50 19.93
N LYS A 248 -18.86 -29.75 19.56
CA LYS A 248 -19.40 -30.09 18.24
C LYS A 248 -20.81 -29.53 18.07
N GLU A 249 -21.66 -29.68 19.09
CA GLU A 249 -23.01 -29.09 19.07
C GLU A 249 -22.98 -27.56 18.96
N ALA A 250 -22.13 -26.88 19.73
CA ALA A 250 -21.98 -25.43 19.66
C ALA A 250 -21.47 -24.97 18.28
N ASP A 251 -20.56 -25.74 17.67
CA ASP A 251 -20.06 -25.48 16.31
C ASP A 251 -21.15 -25.65 15.22
N ASP A 252 -22.08 -26.59 15.39
CA ASP A 252 -23.23 -26.75 14.50
C ASP A 252 -24.17 -25.54 14.59
N TRP A 253 -24.45 -25.07 15.81
CA TRP A 253 -25.24 -23.85 16.02
C TRP A 253 -24.54 -22.62 15.42
N LYS A 254 -23.23 -22.46 15.62
CA LYS A 254 -22.42 -21.42 14.99
C LYS A 254 -22.52 -21.47 13.46
N THR A 255 -22.46 -22.67 12.88
CA THR A 255 -22.52 -22.85 11.42
C THR A 255 -23.88 -22.39 10.87
N LYS A 256 -24.99 -22.80 11.52
CA LYS A 256 -26.33 -22.31 11.20
C LYS A 256 -26.45 -20.78 11.34
N GLY A 257 -25.89 -20.22 12.41
CA GLY A 257 -25.83 -18.77 12.61
C GLY A 257 -25.08 -18.05 11.48
N ASN A 258 -23.93 -18.59 11.05
CA ASN A 258 -23.15 -18.03 9.95
C ASN A 258 -23.91 -18.05 8.61
N GLU A 259 -24.69 -19.10 8.35
CA GLU A 259 -25.53 -19.19 7.15
C GLU A 259 -26.65 -18.14 7.16
N LEU A 260 -27.32 -17.96 8.30
CA LEU A 260 -28.36 -16.95 8.48
C LEU A 260 -27.79 -15.52 8.40
N TYR A 261 -26.61 -15.30 8.98
CA TYR A 261 -25.89 -14.03 8.87
C TYR A 261 -25.60 -13.66 7.41
N LYS A 262 -25.12 -14.62 6.59
CA LYS A 262 -24.91 -14.40 5.15
C LYS A 262 -26.21 -14.06 4.40
N LYS A 263 -27.34 -14.60 4.85
CA LYS A 263 -28.68 -14.27 4.32
C LYS A 263 -29.26 -12.96 4.89
N LYS A 264 -28.52 -12.24 5.74
CA LYS A 264 -28.97 -11.04 6.48
C LYS A 264 -30.18 -11.28 7.38
N GLN A 265 -30.42 -12.53 7.79
CA GLN A 265 -31.43 -12.91 8.76
C GLN A 265 -30.85 -12.74 10.17
N PHE A 266 -30.68 -11.48 10.58
CA PHE A 266 -29.89 -11.14 11.76
C PHE A 266 -30.51 -11.61 13.07
N LYS A 267 -31.83 -11.54 13.23
CA LYS A 267 -32.51 -11.97 14.46
C LYS A 267 -32.36 -13.47 14.67
N GLU A 268 -32.61 -14.25 13.63
CA GLU A 268 -32.49 -15.70 13.62
C GLU A 268 -31.02 -16.13 13.78
N ALA A 269 -30.08 -15.38 13.20
CA ALA A 269 -28.65 -15.62 13.40
C ALA A 269 -28.24 -15.41 14.87
N LEU A 270 -28.72 -14.35 15.53
CA LEU A 270 -28.48 -14.12 16.96
C LEU A 270 -28.97 -15.29 17.80
N GLU A 271 -30.19 -15.79 17.55
CA GLU A 271 -30.72 -16.96 18.27
C GLU A 271 -29.81 -18.18 18.14
N MET A 272 -29.22 -18.42 16.97
CA MET A 272 -28.30 -19.55 16.79
C MET A 272 -26.97 -19.34 17.52
N TYR A 273 -26.45 -18.11 17.55
CA TYR A 273 -25.24 -17.82 18.33
C TYR A 273 -25.50 -17.87 19.84
N ASP A 274 -26.67 -17.42 20.30
CA ASP A 274 -27.08 -17.51 21.70
C ASP A 274 -27.20 -18.98 22.15
N LYS A 275 -27.71 -19.87 21.27
CA LYS A 275 -27.69 -21.33 21.51
C LYS A 275 -26.26 -21.88 21.61
N ALA A 276 -25.35 -21.46 20.73
CA ALA A 276 -23.95 -21.87 20.80
C ALA A 276 -23.27 -21.42 22.11
N ILE A 277 -23.53 -20.17 22.53
CA ILE A 277 -23.02 -19.59 23.78
C ILE A 277 -23.60 -20.30 25.00
N ALA A 278 -24.87 -20.72 24.96
CA ALA A 278 -25.48 -21.45 26.08
C ALA A 278 -24.85 -22.83 26.31
N VAL A 279 -24.37 -23.48 25.24
CA VAL A 279 -23.71 -24.80 25.31
C VAL A 279 -22.23 -24.65 25.71
N VAL A 280 -21.50 -23.72 25.07
CA VAL A 280 -20.10 -23.44 25.38
C VAL A 280 -19.92 -21.93 25.60
N PRO A 281 -20.15 -21.45 26.84
CA PRO A 281 -20.04 -20.01 27.15
C PRO A 281 -18.60 -19.50 27.10
N ASP A 282 -17.63 -20.39 27.33
CA ASP A 282 -16.21 -20.10 27.40
C ASP A 282 -15.49 -20.28 26.04
N ASP A 283 -16.08 -19.78 24.95
CA ASP A 283 -15.37 -19.60 23.68
C ASP A 283 -15.72 -18.25 23.05
N ILE A 284 -14.71 -17.38 22.94
CA ILE A 284 -14.82 -16.02 22.40
C ILE A 284 -15.36 -16.03 20.96
N THR A 285 -15.19 -17.10 20.19
CA THR A 285 -15.63 -17.19 18.79
C THR A 285 -17.12 -16.95 18.63
N TYR A 286 -17.95 -17.57 19.48
CA TYR A 286 -19.40 -17.47 19.37
C TYR A 286 -19.89 -16.05 19.72
N HIS A 287 -19.33 -15.47 20.79
CA HIS A 287 -19.59 -14.09 21.18
C HIS A 287 -19.13 -13.09 20.12
N ASN A 288 -17.97 -13.31 19.49
CA ASN A 288 -17.47 -12.44 18.41
C ASN A 288 -18.37 -12.45 17.18
N ASN A 289 -18.97 -13.59 16.85
CA ASN A 289 -19.91 -13.70 15.73
C ASN A 289 -21.24 -13.03 16.08
N ARG A 290 -21.75 -13.24 17.30
CA ARG A 290 -22.93 -12.53 17.83
C ARG A 290 -22.72 -11.00 17.81
N ASN A 291 -21.60 -10.53 18.32
CA ASN A 291 -21.24 -9.10 18.32
C ASN A 291 -21.13 -8.53 16.90
N ALA A 292 -20.65 -9.32 15.94
CA ALA A 292 -20.63 -8.89 14.53
C ALA A 292 -22.05 -8.62 13.99
N VAL A 293 -23.01 -9.50 14.33
CA VAL A 293 -24.42 -9.32 13.93
C VAL A 293 -25.00 -8.04 14.54
N LEU A 294 -24.76 -7.80 15.83
CA LEU A 294 -25.22 -6.60 16.52
C LEU A 294 -24.67 -5.31 15.91
N ILE A 295 -23.41 -5.30 15.48
CA ILE A 295 -22.79 -4.17 14.77
C ILE A 295 -23.50 -3.88 13.44
N GLU A 296 -23.93 -4.92 12.72
CA GLU A 296 -24.67 -4.80 11.46
C GLU A 296 -26.13 -4.36 11.67
N MET A 297 -26.73 -4.69 12.81
CA MET A 297 -28.11 -4.33 13.11
C MET A 297 -28.31 -2.83 13.34
N GLY A 298 -27.37 -2.15 13.99
CA GLY A 298 -27.46 -0.70 14.13
C GLY A 298 -26.74 -0.10 15.34
N ALA A 299 -26.82 1.22 15.45
CA ALA A 299 -26.14 1.99 16.49
C ALA A 299 -26.71 1.76 17.89
N GLU A 300 -27.98 1.34 17.98
CA GLU A 300 -28.66 0.99 19.22
C GLU A 300 -28.01 -0.18 19.98
N HIS A 301 -27.22 -1.01 19.29
CA HIS A 301 -26.53 -2.16 19.88
C HIS A 301 -25.05 -1.91 20.19
N PHE A 302 -24.50 -0.73 19.85
CA PHE A 302 -23.07 -0.46 20.00
C PHE A 302 -22.60 -0.54 21.47
N ASP A 303 -23.40 -0.03 22.40
CA ASP A 303 -23.05 -0.08 23.83
C ASP A 303 -23.07 -1.51 24.37
N GLU A 304 -24.02 -2.34 23.92
CA GLU A 304 -24.08 -3.77 24.23
C GLU A 304 -22.82 -4.49 23.74
N VAL A 305 -22.43 -4.23 22.49
CA VAL A 305 -21.23 -4.83 21.88
C VAL A 305 -19.97 -4.43 22.64
N ILE A 306 -19.80 -3.14 22.96
CA ILE A 306 -18.62 -2.67 23.71
C ILE A 306 -18.58 -3.29 25.11
N LYS A 307 -19.72 -3.42 25.79
CA LYS A 307 -19.82 -4.06 27.10
C LYS A 307 -19.45 -5.55 27.02
N SER A 308 -20.00 -6.26 26.04
CA SER A 308 -19.69 -7.67 25.76
C SER A 308 -18.19 -7.86 25.47
N CYS A 309 -17.61 -7.05 24.58
CA CYS A 309 -16.19 -7.13 24.27
C CYS A 309 -15.28 -6.88 25.50
N LYS A 310 -15.61 -5.92 26.36
CA LYS A 310 -14.87 -5.66 27.60
C LYS A 310 -14.93 -6.85 28.55
N ASP A 311 -16.13 -7.42 28.76
CA ASP A 311 -16.32 -8.62 29.59
C ASP A 311 -15.47 -9.80 29.10
N LEU A 312 -15.45 -10.05 27.78
CA LEU A 312 -14.64 -11.13 27.19
C LEU A 312 -13.14 -10.93 27.38
N ILE A 313 -12.67 -9.67 27.32
CA ILE A 313 -11.27 -9.34 27.56
C ILE A 313 -10.91 -9.53 29.03
N ASP A 314 -11.77 -9.08 29.95
CA ASP A 314 -11.54 -9.18 31.39
C ASP A 314 -11.54 -10.65 31.85
N ARG A 315 -12.46 -11.47 31.34
CA ARG A 315 -12.57 -12.90 31.66
C ARG A 315 -11.69 -13.81 30.80
N ARG A 316 -10.81 -13.28 29.94
CA ARG A 316 -10.04 -14.09 28.98
C ARG A 316 -9.22 -15.22 29.61
N TYR A 317 -8.68 -15.00 30.81
CA TYR A 317 -7.90 -16.01 31.53
C TYR A 317 -8.78 -17.11 32.10
N GLU A 318 -9.97 -16.76 32.61
CA GLU A 318 -10.97 -17.70 33.10
C GLU A 318 -11.49 -18.57 31.95
N ILE A 319 -11.86 -17.92 30.84
CA ILE A 319 -12.29 -18.57 29.61
C ILE A 319 -11.24 -19.57 29.13
N ASN A 320 -9.97 -19.15 29.06
CA ASN A 320 -8.90 -20.04 28.60
C ASN A 320 -8.54 -21.14 29.61
N SER A 321 -8.85 -20.97 30.89
CA SER A 321 -8.68 -22.00 31.91
C SER A 321 -9.80 -23.03 31.86
N ALA A 322 -11.04 -22.61 31.58
CA ALA A 322 -12.20 -23.49 31.45
C ALA A 322 -12.20 -24.25 30.10
N ASN A 323 -11.77 -23.58 29.04
CA ASN A 323 -11.68 -24.12 27.69
C ASN A 323 -10.35 -23.69 27.05
N PRO A 324 -9.30 -24.53 27.11
CA PRO A 324 -8.01 -24.21 26.51
C PRO A 324 -8.11 -23.85 25.03
N GLY A 325 -7.70 -22.63 24.67
CA GLY A 325 -7.85 -22.08 23.32
C GLY A 325 -9.18 -21.35 23.07
N GLY A 326 -10.10 -21.33 24.04
CA GLY A 326 -11.33 -20.55 24.02
C GLY A 326 -11.11 -19.04 23.93
N ALA A 327 -9.97 -18.56 24.44
CA ALA A 327 -9.51 -17.16 24.34
C ALA A 327 -8.07 -17.06 23.82
N SER A 328 -7.78 -17.71 22.69
CA SER A 328 -6.49 -17.56 22.02
C SER A 328 -6.21 -16.11 21.60
N PHE A 329 -4.93 -15.75 21.44
CA PHE A 329 -4.51 -14.42 21.03
C PHE A 329 -5.23 -13.91 19.76
N GLU A 330 -5.43 -14.78 18.77
CA GLU A 330 -6.18 -14.46 17.55
C GLU A 330 -7.65 -14.10 17.84
N LYS A 331 -8.31 -14.86 18.74
CA LYS A 331 -9.71 -14.61 19.11
C LYS A 331 -9.84 -13.30 19.88
N VAL A 332 -8.92 -13.03 20.81
CA VAL A 332 -8.89 -11.77 21.58
C VAL A 332 -8.60 -10.58 20.67
N ALA A 333 -7.68 -10.70 19.70
CA ALA A 333 -7.43 -9.67 18.70
C ALA A 333 -8.70 -9.32 17.90
N LYS A 334 -9.52 -10.33 17.55
CA LYS A 334 -10.82 -10.10 16.90
C LYS A 334 -11.80 -9.34 17.81
N VAL A 335 -11.78 -9.55 19.13
CA VAL A 335 -12.60 -8.76 20.07
C VAL A 335 -12.23 -7.28 20.02
N PHE A 336 -10.93 -6.97 20.05
CA PHE A 336 -10.45 -5.59 19.88
C PHE A 336 -10.84 -5.00 18.51
N GLN A 337 -10.78 -5.78 17.43
CA GLN A 337 -11.26 -5.34 16.11
C GLN A 337 -12.77 -5.03 16.10
N ARG A 338 -13.60 -5.80 16.82
CA ARG A 338 -15.04 -5.50 16.97
C ARG A 338 -15.25 -4.17 17.67
N MET A 339 -14.51 -3.90 18.76
CA MET A 339 -14.56 -2.60 19.43
C MET A 339 -14.11 -1.46 18.50
N ALA A 340 -13.03 -1.66 17.74
CA ALA A 340 -12.53 -0.68 16.79
C ALA A 340 -13.59 -0.31 15.73
N SER A 341 -14.25 -1.31 15.16
CA SER A 341 -15.32 -1.11 14.17
C SER A 341 -16.51 -0.33 14.73
N VAL A 342 -16.88 -0.57 16.00
CA VAL A 342 -17.92 0.22 16.67
C VAL A 342 -17.49 1.68 16.83
N TYR A 343 -16.26 1.92 17.29
CA TYR A 343 -15.75 3.29 17.45
C TYR A 343 -15.63 4.04 16.12
N GLU A 344 -15.22 3.37 15.04
CA GLU A 344 -15.24 3.95 13.68
C GLU A 344 -16.65 4.38 13.27
N LYS A 345 -17.66 3.52 13.47
CA LYS A 345 -19.07 3.84 13.16
C LYS A 345 -19.61 4.98 14.02
N GLN A 346 -19.03 5.22 15.20
CA GLN A 346 -19.33 6.37 16.07
C GLN A 346 -18.50 7.62 15.74
N ASN A 347 -17.64 7.59 14.70
CA ASN A 347 -16.65 8.63 14.38
C ASN A 347 -15.66 8.93 15.52
N LYS A 348 -15.48 8.01 16.48
CA LYS A 348 -14.49 8.09 17.56
C LYS A 348 -13.18 7.47 17.10
N TYR A 349 -12.53 8.11 16.14
CA TYR A 349 -11.38 7.53 15.44
C TYR A 349 -10.17 7.29 16.35
N ASP A 350 -9.94 8.13 17.37
CA ASP A 350 -8.84 7.91 18.32
C ASP A 350 -9.02 6.63 19.14
N ASP A 351 -10.24 6.38 19.61
CA ASP A 351 -10.59 5.15 20.33
C ASP A 351 -10.47 3.94 19.40
N ALA A 352 -10.91 4.07 18.15
CA ALA A 352 -10.79 3.01 17.15
C ALA A 352 -9.32 2.64 16.86
N ILE A 353 -8.47 3.63 16.61
CA ILE A 353 -7.02 3.46 16.40
C ILE A 353 -6.37 2.78 17.61
N ALA A 354 -6.74 3.21 18.83
CA ALA A 354 -6.24 2.58 20.05
C ALA A 354 -6.62 1.09 20.12
N MET A 355 -7.85 0.73 19.73
CA MET A 355 -8.29 -0.67 19.72
C MET A 355 -7.60 -1.50 18.62
N TYR A 356 -7.38 -0.96 17.41
CA TYR A 356 -6.61 -1.67 16.39
C TYR A 356 -5.16 -1.91 16.80
N ASN A 357 -4.51 -0.95 17.45
CA ASN A 357 -3.16 -1.14 17.98
C ASN A 357 -3.12 -2.22 19.07
N LYS A 358 -4.13 -2.28 19.94
CA LYS A 358 -4.29 -3.39 20.90
C LYS A 358 -4.49 -4.73 20.18
N ALA A 359 -5.33 -4.78 19.15
CA ALA A 359 -5.54 -5.99 18.35
C ALA A 359 -4.22 -6.48 17.72
N LEU A 360 -3.40 -5.58 17.16
CA LEU A 360 -2.09 -5.90 16.57
C LEU A 360 -1.05 -6.33 17.61
N THR A 361 -1.21 -5.92 18.87
CA THR A 361 -0.37 -6.37 19.98
C THR A 361 -0.68 -7.82 20.35
N GLU A 362 -1.96 -8.22 20.28
CA GLU A 362 -2.39 -9.60 20.53
C GLU A 362 -2.08 -10.52 19.35
N ASP A 363 -2.50 -10.15 18.13
CA ASP A 363 -2.21 -10.88 16.89
C ASP A 363 -1.86 -9.93 15.75
N ASN A 364 -0.60 -9.99 15.33
CA ASN A 364 -0.10 -9.13 14.28
C ASN A 364 -0.42 -9.70 12.90
N ASN A 365 -1.56 -9.30 12.35
CA ASN A 365 -2.03 -9.74 11.03
C ASN A 365 -2.18 -8.56 10.03
N ARG A 366 -2.08 -8.89 8.74
CA ARG A 366 -2.19 -7.91 7.65
C ARG A 366 -3.56 -7.24 7.59
N SER A 367 -4.62 -7.99 7.86
CA SER A 367 -6.00 -7.47 7.79
C SER A 367 -6.20 -6.29 8.74
N THR A 368 -5.75 -6.43 9.98
CA THR A 368 -5.88 -5.42 11.03
C THR A 368 -5.01 -4.19 10.72
N ARG A 369 -3.80 -4.37 10.18
CA ARG A 369 -2.96 -3.25 9.71
C ARG A 369 -3.63 -2.44 8.61
N ASN A 370 -4.34 -3.10 7.70
CA ASN A 370 -5.08 -2.41 6.64
C ASN A 370 -6.27 -1.63 7.23
N SER A 371 -7.06 -2.24 8.11
CA SER A 371 -8.17 -1.55 8.78
C SER A 371 -7.69 -0.36 9.62
N LEU A 372 -6.57 -0.48 10.32
CA LEU A 372 -5.94 0.66 11.02
C LEU A 372 -5.61 1.81 10.07
N ARG A 373 -4.97 1.52 8.93
CA ARG A 373 -4.63 2.53 7.93
C ARG A 373 -5.87 3.19 7.32
N GLU A 374 -6.93 2.42 7.11
CA GLU A 374 -8.22 2.93 6.63
C GLU A 374 -8.87 3.84 7.68
N CYS A 375 -8.83 3.45 8.96
CA CYS A 375 -9.29 4.27 10.08
C CYS A 375 -8.53 5.59 10.20
N GLU A 376 -7.20 5.58 10.08
CA GLU A 376 -6.37 6.80 10.11
C GLU A 376 -6.70 7.74 8.94
N ARG A 377 -6.94 7.19 7.75
CA ARG A 377 -7.38 7.98 6.59
C ARG A 377 -8.79 8.55 6.78
N ALA A 378 -9.70 7.76 7.36
CA ALA A 378 -11.04 8.22 7.68
C ALA A 378 -11.00 9.36 8.70
N LYS A 379 -10.14 9.26 9.73
CA LYS A 379 -9.88 10.33 10.70
C LYS A 379 -9.40 11.60 10.00
N GLU A 380 -8.35 11.51 9.19
CA GLU A 380 -7.79 12.67 8.49
C GLU A 380 -8.84 13.34 7.59
N LYS A 381 -9.64 12.53 6.87
CA LYS A 381 -10.74 13.04 6.04
C LYS A 381 -11.80 13.75 6.88
N HIS A 382 -12.26 13.13 7.96
CA HIS A 382 -13.26 13.69 8.85
C HIS A 382 -12.78 15.00 9.50
N GLU A 383 -11.52 15.05 9.95
CA GLU A 383 -10.92 16.26 10.50
C GLU A 383 -10.81 17.39 9.47
N LYS A 384 -10.41 17.07 8.23
CA LYS A 384 -10.39 18.05 7.13
C LYS A 384 -11.78 18.58 6.83
N GLU A 385 -12.77 17.70 6.73
CA GLU A 385 -14.17 18.09 6.46
C GLU A 385 -14.74 18.93 7.61
N ALA A 386 -14.46 18.58 8.87
CA ALA A 386 -14.83 19.37 10.04
C ALA A 386 -14.09 20.72 10.11
N TYR A 387 -12.93 20.83 9.47
CA TYR A 387 -12.19 22.09 9.36
C TYR A 387 -12.80 23.06 8.35
N LEU A 388 -13.54 22.55 7.37
CA LEU A 388 -14.13 23.36 6.30
C LEU A 388 -15.24 24.24 6.86
N ASP A 389 -15.05 25.55 6.74
CA ASP A 389 -16.00 26.56 7.21
C ASP A 389 -15.94 27.76 6.24
N PRO A 390 -16.86 27.82 5.25
CA PRO A 390 -16.86 28.89 4.26
C PRO A 390 -17.05 30.28 4.86
N ALA A 391 -17.74 30.41 5.99
CA ALA A 391 -17.95 31.71 6.64
C ALA A 391 -16.68 32.22 7.32
N LYS A 392 -15.94 31.34 8.02
CA LYS A 392 -14.62 31.70 8.56
C LYS A 392 -13.59 31.91 7.46
N ALA A 393 -13.67 31.14 6.37
CA ALA A 393 -12.83 31.39 5.20
C ALA A 393 -12.99 32.83 4.71
N GLU A 394 -14.23 33.31 4.59
CA GLU A 394 -14.54 34.67 4.18
C GLU A 394 -14.00 35.73 5.15
N GLU A 395 -14.07 35.49 6.47
CA GLU A 395 -13.47 36.36 7.49
C GLU A 395 -11.95 36.51 7.28
N HIS A 396 -11.25 35.39 7.05
CA HIS A 396 -9.83 35.40 6.73
C HIS A 396 -9.54 36.10 5.39
N ARG A 397 -10.43 35.97 4.39
CA ARG A 397 -10.30 36.70 3.11
C ARG A 397 -10.31 38.20 3.33
N GLU A 398 -11.24 38.71 4.15
CA GLU A 398 -11.35 40.14 4.40
C GLU A 398 -10.16 40.69 5.19
N LYS A 399 -9.70 39.97 6.23
CA LYS A 399 -8.46 40.34 6.95
C LYS A 399 -7.24 40.34 6.01
N GLY A 400 -7.14 39.34 5.14
CA GLY A 400 -6.10 39.31 4.10
C GLY A 400 -6.17 40.51 3.16
N ASN A 401 -7.37 40.96 2.78
CA ASN A 401 -7.56 42.15 1.95
C ASN A 401 -7.12 43.42 2.69
N GLU A 402 -7.41 43.53 3.98
CA GLU A 402 -7.00 44.65 4.83
C GLU A 402 -5.46 44.74 4.91
N PHE A 403 -4.79 43.63 5.26
CA PHE A 403 -3.32 43.58 5.26
C PHE A 403 -2.72 43.88 3.88
N PHE A 404 -3.35 43.42 2.81
CA PHE A 404 -2.91 43.73 1.45
C PHE A 404 -2.99 45.23 1.15
N LYS A 405 -4.05 45.93 1.59
CA LYS A 405 -4.18 47.39 1.47
C LYS A 405 -3.13 48.13 2.29
N GLU A 406 -2.78 47.60 3.46
CA GLU A 406 -1.70 48.10 4.32
C GLU A 406 -0.29 47.78 3.80
N LYS A 407 -0.17 47.08 2.65
CA LYS A 407 1.09 46.59 2.07
C LYS A 407 1.84 45.56 2.94
N LYS A 408 1.15 44.97 3.93
CA LYS A 408 1.62 43.86 4.76
C LYS A 408 1.39 42.52 4.05
N TYR A 409 2.16 42.29 3.00
CA TYR A 409 1.89 41.19 2.06
C TYR A 409 2.15 39.80 2.63
N ALA A 410 3.06 39.65 3.59
CA ALA A 410 3.34 38.36 4.23
C ALA A 410 2.18 37.94 5.15
N GLU A 411 1.65 38.88 5.92
CA GLU A 411 0.47 38.71 6.76
C GLU A 411 -0.77 38.46 5.92
N ALA A 412 -0.95 39.22 4.82
CA ALA A 412 -2.03 38.97 3.87
C ALA A 412 -1.99 37.54 3.31
N LYS A 413 -0.80 37.05 2.91
CA LYS A 413 -0.62 35.68 2.46
C LYS A 413 -1.01 34.67 3.54
N ALA A 414 -0.61 34.89 4.80
CA ALA A 414 -0.92 33.99 5.90
C ALA A 414 -2.44 33.88 6.14
N GLU A 415 -3.15 35.00 6.09
CA GLU A 415 -4.62 35.00 6.18
C GLU A 415 -5.27 34.28 5.00
N TYR A 416 -4.82 34.52 3.77
CA TYR A 416 -5.34 33.77 2.61
C TYR A 416 -5.01 32.28 2.64
N ASP A 417 -3.85 31.88 3.17
CA ASP A 417 -3.50 30.47 3.39
C ASP A 417 -4.51 29.82 4.33
N GLU A 418 -4.85 30.51 5.42
CA GLU A 418 -5.82 30.00 6.38
C GLU A 418 -7.24 29.96 5.80
N GLY A 419 -7.64 30.99 5.06
CA GLY A 419 -8.90 31.01 4.32
C GLY A 419 -9.02 29.84 3.33
N LEU A 420 -7.94 29.50 2.60
CA LEU A 420 -7.92 28.37 1.67
C LEU A 420 -7.96 27.00 2.35
N LYS A 421 -7.43 26.85 3.56
CA LYS A 421 -7.61 25.61 4.33
C LYS A 421 -9.08 25.41 4.73
N ARG A 422 -9.80 26.50 5.02
CA ARG A 422 -11.21 26.52 5.40
C ARG A 422 -12.16 26.39 4.21
N ASN A 423 -11.79 26.93 3.05
CA ASN A 423 -12.53 26.77 1.81
C ASN A 423 -11.58 26.59 0.61
N PRO A 424 -11.14 25.35 0.33
CA PRO A 424 -10.23 25.06 -0.78
C PRO A 424 -10.82 25.27 -2.17
N LYS A 425 -12.12 25.53 -2.28
CA LYS A 425 -12.84 25.68 -3.56
C LYS A 425 -13.12 27.15 -3.93
N ASP A 426 -12.62 28.10 -3.15
CA ASP A 426 -12.79 29.53 -3.45
C ASP A 426 -11.73 30.04 -4.44
N ALA A 427 -12.14 30.19 -5.71
CA ALA A 427 -11.29 30.75 -6.77
C ALA A 427 -10.78 32.17 -6.45
N LYS A 428 -11.60 33.02 -5.81
CA LYS A 428 -11.22 34.41 -5.48
C LYS A 428 -10.06 34.44 -4.50
N MET A 429 -10.07 33.53 -3.54
CA MET A 429 -9.03 33.41 -2.51
C MET A 429 -7.68 33.05 -3.13
N TYR A 430 -7.62 32.08 -4.05
CA TYR A 430 -6.40 31.78 -4.81
C TYR A 430 -5.90 32.99 -5.58
N SER A 431 -6.78 33.70 -6.27
CA SER A 431 -6.39 34.92 -6.98
C SER A 431 -5.80 35.97 -6.03
N ASN A 432 -6.41 36.19 -4.87
CA ASN A 432 -5.96 37.16 -3.88
C ASN A 432 -4.63 36.78 -3.24
N ARG A 433 -4.41 35.49 -2.93
CA ARG A 433 -3.12 34.98 -2.49
C ARG A 433 -2.04 35.16 -3.56
N ALA A 434 -2.35 34.88 -4.83
CA ALA A 434 -1.45 35.11 -5.95
C ALA A 434 -1.03 36.58 -6.09
N ALA A 435 -1.94 37.51 -5.80
CA ALA A 435 -1.60 38.93 -5.79
C ALA A 435 -0.59 39.27 -4.67
N ALA A 436 -0.79 38.72 -3.46
CA ALA A 436 0.15 38.89 -2.35
C ALA A 436 1.52 38.27 -2.69
N LEU A 437 1.54 37.05 -3.22
CA LEU A 437 2.75 36.35 -3.68
C LEU A 437 3.51 37.13 -4.75
N THR A 438 2.80 37.73 -5.72
CA THR A 438 3.41 38.58 -6.75
C THR A 438 4.11 39.80 -6.14
N LYS A 439 3.54 40.41 -5.09
CA LYS A 439 4.17 41.52 -4.35
C LYS A 439 5.35 41.07 -3.50
N LEU A 440 5.35 39.81 -3.07
CA LEU A 440 6.47 39.15 -2.39
C LEU A 440 7.52 38.58 -3.37
N LEU A 441 7.38 38.82 -4.68
CA LEU A 441 8.27 38.32 -5.74
C LEU A 441 8.30 36.79 -5.86
N ALA A 442 7.33 36.09 -5.27
CA ALA A 442 7.16 34.64 -5.33
C ALA A 442 6.33 34.25 -6.57
N TYR A 443 6.83 34.60 -7.76
CA TYR A 443 6.09 34.44 -9.02
C TYR A 443 5.71 32.99 -9.36
N PRO A 444 6.56 31.97 -9.17
CA PRO A 444 6.18 30.59 -9.43
C PRO A 444 5.05 30.08 -8.54
N ASP A 445 5.01 30.51 -7.27
CA ASP A 445 3.91 30.19 -6.35
C ASP A 445 2.63 30.90 -6.78
N ALA A 446 2.73 32.17 -7.19
CA ALA A 446 1.58 32.93 -7.70
C ALA A 446 0.98 32.29 -8.96
N LEU A 447 1.82 31.79 -9.89
CA LEU A 447 1.33 31.09 -11.08
C LEU A 447 0.58 29.80 -10.73
N ARG A 448 1.08 29.01 -9.77
CA ARG A 448 0.37 27.81 -9.29
C ARG A 448 -1.01 28.14 -8.73
N ASP A 449 -1.12 29.21 -7.95
CA ASP A 449 -2.41 29.69 -7.42
C ASP A 449 -3.35 30.17 -8.53
N LEU A 450 -2.82 30.84 -9.54
CA LEU A 450 -3.63 31.32 -10.67
C LEU A 450 -4.11 30.17 -11.55
N ASP A 451 -3.31 29.11 -11.69
CA ASP A 451 -3.72 27.89 -12.38
C ASP A 451 -4.84 27.16 -11.63
N GLU A 452 -4.75 27.01 -10.30
CA GLU A 452 -5.85 26.44 -9.50
C GLU A 452 -7.09 27.36 -9.49
N CYS A 453 -6.91 28.69 -9.45
CA CYS A 453 -8.00 29.65 -9.61
C CYS A 453 -8.75 29.44 -10.94
N LEU A 454 -8.03 29.32 -12.05
CA LEU A 454 -8.61 29.15 -13.38
C LEU A 454 -9.16 27.75 -13.62
N LYS A 455 -8.69 26.74 -12.87
CA LYS A 455 -9.27 25.41 -12.86
C LYS A 455 -10.61 25.37 -12.11
N LEU A 456 -10.76 26.19 -11.06
CA LEU A 456 -12.02 26.34 -10.32
C LEU A 456 -13.02 27.25 -11.06
N ASP A 457 -12.54 28.37 -11.60
CA ASP A 457 -13.32 29.33 -12.38
C ASP A 457 -12.55 29.77 -13.64
N PRO A 458 -12.75 29.09 -14.78
CA PRO A 458 -12.13 29.45 -16.05
C PRO A 458 -12.57 30.82 -16.59
N SER A 459 -13.65 31.40 -16.08
CA SER A 459 -14.14 32.71 -16.51
C SER A 459 -13.53 33.88 -15.74
N PHE A 460 -12.63 33.60 -14.79
CA PHE A 460 -12.07 34.60 -13.88
C PHE A 460 -11.02 35.50 -14.57
N VAL A 461 -11.49 36.51 -15.32
CA VAL A 461 -10.67 37.44 -16.13
C VAL A 461 -9.48 38.02 -15.37
N LYS A 462 -9.68 38.38 -14.08
CA LYS A 462 -8.62 38.95 -13.24
C LYS A 462 -7.45 37.99 -12.99
N ALA A 463 -7.68 36.67 -13.02
CA ALA A 463 -6.60 35.69 -12.89
C ALA A 463 -5.73 35.64 -14.15
N TYR A 464 -6.30 35.78 -15.35
CA TYR A 464 -5.53 35.90 -16.59
C TYR A 464 -4.63 37.15 -16.59
N SER A 465 -5.17 38.29 -16.14
CA SER A 465 -4.39 39.52 -15.96
C SER A 465 -3.23 39.33 -14.98
N ARG A 466 -3.49 38.73 -13.81
CA ARG A 466 -2.45 38.43 -12.81
C ARG A 466 -1.42 37.42 -13.31
N LYS A 467 -1.84 36.44 -14.11
CA LYS A 467 -0.97 35.40 -14.69
C LYS A 467 -0.03 35.98 -15.73
N GLY A 468 -0.55 36.84 -16.60
CA GLY A 468 0.27 37.59 -17.53
C GLY A 468 1.29 38.47 -16.80
N ALA A 469 0.86 39.20 -15.76
CA ALA A 469 1.77 40.05 -14.98
C ALA A 469 2.90 39.24 -14.31
N ALA A 470 2.59 38.07 -13.75
CA ALA A 470 3.60 37.19 -13.15
C ALA A 470 4.63 36.70 -14.20
N HIS A 471 4.18 36.26 -15.38
CA HIS A 471 5.06 35.88 -16.48
C HIS A 471 5.91 37.06 -16.98
N PHE A 472 5.34 38.27 -17.05
CA PHE A 472 6.07 39.48 -17.42
C PHE A 472 7.23 39.77 -16.46
N PHE A 473 6.99 39.72 -15.14
CA PHE A 473 8.05 39.91 -14.14
C PHE A 473 9.11 38.82 -14.18
N MET A 474 8.75 37.60 -14.60
CA MET A 474 9.68 36.50 -14.85
C MET A 474 10.42 36.61 -16.20
N LYS A 475 10.16 37.67 -17.00
CA LYS A 475 10.68 37.88 -18.35
C LYS A 475 10.24 36.81 -19.38
N GLU A 476 9.14 36.11 -19.09
CA GLU A 476 8.53 35.12 -19.98
C GLU A 476 7.47 35.80 -20.86
N TYR A 477 7.91 36.73 -21.70
CA TYR A 477 7.02 37.63 -22.46
C TYR A 477 6.02 36.91 -23.36
N HIS A 478 6.42 35.80 -23.99
CA HIS A 478 5.52 34.99 -24.83
C HIS A 478 4.34 34.40 -24.02
N LYS A 479 4.61 33.87 -22.81
CA LYS A 479 3.57 33.34 -21.93
C LYS A 479 2.71 34.44 -21.35
N SER A 480 3.31 35.60 -21.09
CA SER A 480 2.60 36.79 -20.63
C SER A 480 1.55 37.22 -21.66
N LEU A 481 1.93 37.36 -22.92
CA LEU A 481 1.01 37.74 -23.99
C LEU A 481 -0.10 36.70 -24.17
N GLN A 482 0.25 35.41 -24.18
CA GLN A 482 -0.73 34.33 -24.27
C GLN A 482 -1.78 34.38 -23.15
N ALA A 483 -1.35 34.64 -21.91
CA ALA A 483 -2.27 34.77 -20.78
C ALA A 483 -3.19 35.99 -20.93
N TYR A 484 -2.68 37.13 -21.40
CA TYR A 484 -3.51 38.32 -21.65
C TYR A 484 -4.51 38.11 -22.79
N GLU A 485 -4.10 37.49 -23.90
CA GLU A 485 -4.98 37.15 -25.01
C GLU A 485 -6.11 36.19 -24.57
N GLN A 486 -5.81 35.24 -23.69
CA GLN A 486 -6.82 34.36 -23.11
C GLN A 486 -7.83 35.15 -22.27
N GLY A 487 -7.37 36.12 -21.47
CA GLY A 487 -8.26 37.02 -20.73
C GLY A 487 -9.13 37.89 -21.67
N LEU A 488 -8.56 38.43 -22.74
CA LEU A 488 -9.27 39.27 -23.72
C LEU A 488 -10.30 38.49 -24.54
N LYS A 489 -10.12 37.17 -24.71
CA LYS A 489 -11.17 36.31 -25.29
C LYS A 489 -12.42 36.24 -24.42
N LEU A 490 -12.27 36.39 -23.10
CA LEU A 490 -13.38 36.37 -22.15
C LEU A 490 -13.98 37.77 -21.94
N ASP A 491 -13.15 38.80 -21.91
CA ASP A 491 -13.55 40.21 -21.79
C ASP A 491 -12.74 41.08 -22.77
N PRO A 492 -13.24 41.26 -24.01
CA PRO A 492 -12.51 41.99 -25.06
C PRO A 492 -12.31 43.49 -24.77
N GLU A 493 -13.15 44.10 -23.93
CA GLU A 493 -13.10 45.52 -23.61
C GLU A 493 -12.32 45.81 -22.31
N ASN A 494 -11.67 44.80 -21.73
CA ASN A 494 -10.95 44.94 -20.49
C ASN A 494 -9.73 45.88 -20.63
N ALA A 495 -9.85 47.09 -20.10
CA ALA A 495 -8.82 48.13 -20.23
C ALA A 495 -7.43 47.69 -19.70
N ASP A 496 -7.38 46.95 -18.60
CA ASP A 496 -6.13 46.47 -18.00
C ASP A 496 -5.41 45.49 -18.93
N LEU A 497 -6.15 44.53 -19.50
CA LEU A 497 -5.61 43.53 -20.43
C LEU A 497 -5.24 44.12 -21.79
N LEU A 498 -6.03 45.07 -22.30
CA LEU A 498 -5.73 45.79 -23.55
C LEU A 498 -4.44 46.61 -23.39
N SER A 499 -4.32 47.37 -22.31
CA SER A 499 -3.11 48.14 -22.01
C SER A 499 -1.90 47.23 -21.83
N ALA A 500 -2.05 46.10 -21.12
CA ALA A 500 -0.95 45.17 -20.89
C ALA A 500 -0.51 44.45 -22.18
N SER A 501 -1.44 44.13 -23.08
CA SER A 501 -1.13 43.51 -24.38
C SER A 501 -0.49 44.49 -25.35
N ALA A 502 -0.95 45.75 -25.37
CA ALA A 502 -0.39 46.79 -26.23
C ALA A 502 1.08 47.10 -25.93
N CYS A 503 1.53 46.93 -24.68
CA CYS A 503 2.95 47.07 -24.32
C CYS A 503 3.87 46.09 -25.07
N PHE A 504 3.36 44.97 -25.60
CA PHE A 504 4.14 44.01 -26.40
C PHE A 504 4.11 44.30 -27.89
N SER A 505 3.20 45.15 -28.38
CA SER A 505 3.13 45.54 -29.79
C SER A 505 4.10 46.67 -30.17
N VAL A 506 4.78 47.27 -29.17
CA VAL A 506 5.70 48.41 -29.32
C VAL A 506 7.17 48.01 -29.05
N MET A 507 7.42 46.77 -28.65
CA MET A 507 8.77 46.15 -28.54
C MET A 507 9.08 45.35 -29.81
#